data_AF-A0A2Z6M2N9-F1
#
_entry.id   AF-A0A2Z6M2N9-F1
#
_cell.length_a   1.000
_cell.length_b   1.000
_cell.length_c   1.000
_cell.angle_alpha   90.00
_cell.angle_beta   90.00
_cell.angle_gamma   90.00
#
_symmetry.space_group_name_H-M   'P 1'
#
loop_
_entity.id
_entity.type
_entity.pdbx_description
1 polymer ?
#
loop_
_entity_poly.entity_id
_entity_poly.type
_entity_poly.pdbx_seq_one_letter_code
_entity_poly.pdbx_strand_id
1 'polypeptide(L)'
;MRITSGKIYYGNDCDVSDVEEARVFRDIIEEFAILGGANNVGDFLGFLRWFDYDGLEKRLKRISKRTDSFLQGLIDEHRLGKRNTNTMIDHLLTQQQSQPEYYTDQIIKGLIVVSNFNYI
;
A
#
# COMPACT_ATOMS: atom_id res chain seq x y z
N MET A 1 6.87 5.88 2.86
CA MET A 1 5.79 6.67 2.22
C MET A 1 6.09 8.12 1.87
N ARG A 2 6.94 8.87 2.62
CA ARG A 2 7.20 10.30 2.31
C ARG A 2 7.70 10.53 0.88
N ILE A 3 8.63 9.69 0.41
CA ILE A 3 9.15 9.77 -0.98
C ILE A 3 8.09 9.29 -1.99
N THR A 4 7.30 8.29 -1.62
CA THR A 4 6.32 7.66 -2.52
C THR A 4 5.13 8.57 -2.82
N SER A 5 4.52 9.13 -1.77
CA SER A 5 3.26 9.90 -1.83
C SER A 5 3.39 11.36 -1.39
N GLY A 6 4.57 11.78 -0.91
CA GLY A 6 4.75 13.09 -0.28
C GLY A 6 4.28 13.15 1.18
N LYS A 7 3.43 12.23 1.63
CA LYS A 7 2.80 12.23 2.97
C LYS A 7 3.60 11.49 4.04
N ILE A 8 3.49 11.96 5.28
CA ILE A 8 4.10 11.35 6.47
C ILE A 8 3.03 10.64 7.29
N TYR A 9 3.16 9.32 7.45
CA TYR A 9 2.17 8.49 8.14
C TYR A 9 2.62 7.96 9.51
N TYR A 10 3.84 8.28 9.93
CA TYR A 10 4.44 7.87 11.20
C TYR A 10 5.15 9.05 11.88
N GLY A 11 5.16 9.07 13.22
CA GLY A 11 5.78 10.13 14.02
C GLY A 11 4.79 11.20 14.52
N ASN A 12 5.27 12.10 15.39
CA ASN A 12 4.46 13.15 16.03
C ASN A 12 4.13 14.33 15.11
N ASP A 13 4.81 14.45 13.96
CA ASP A 13 4.59 15.49 12.94
C ASP A 13 3.64 15.01 11.82
N CYS A 14 2.76 14.05 12.11
CA CYS A 14 1.73 13.62 11.17
C CYS A 14 0.78 14.78 10.87
N ASP A 15 0.56 15.05 9.57
CA ASP A 15 -0.23 16.18 9.11
C ASP A 15 -1.67 16.07 9.64
N VAL A 16 -2.13 17.08 10.37
CA VAL A 16 -3.35 16.99 11.20
C VAL A 16 -4.62 16.88 10.34
N SER A 17 -4.55 17.21 9.05
CA SER A 17 -5.63 16.99 8.07
C SER A 17 -5.81 15.51 7.68
N ASP A 18 -4.76 14.68 7.82
CA ASP A 18 -4.67 13.34 7.24
C ASP A 18 -4.56 12.25 8.32
N VAL A 19 -4.95 12.55 9.57
CA VAL A 19 -4.81 11.64 10.73
C VAL A 19 -5.53 10.30 10.51
N GLU A 20 -6.73 10.34 9.92
CA GLU A 20 -7.51 9.13 9.64
C GLU A 20 -6.88 8.31 8.50
N GLU A 21 -6.38 8.96 7.45
CA GLU A 21 -5.66 8.29 6.37
C GLU A 21 -4.39 7.62 6.90
N ALA A 22 -3.66 8.29 7.78
CA ALA A 22 -2.48 7.72 8.45
C ALA A 22 -2.81 6.56 9.36
N ARG A 23 -3.95 6.61 10.06
CA ARG A 23 -4.45 5.46 10.82
C ARG A 23 -4.75 4.29 9.90
N VAL A 24 -5.50 4.51 8.82
CA VAL A 24 -5.83 3.47 7.85
C VAL A 24 -4.58 2.85 7.23
N PHE A 25 -3.58 3.67 6.88
CA PHE A 25 -2.31 3.20 6.36
C PHE A 25 -1.55 2.33 7.37
N ARG A 26 -1.44 2.77 8.63
CA ARG A 26 -0.77 2.00 9.70
C ARG A 26 -1.46 0.66 9.96
N ASP A 27 -2.79 0.66 10.01
CA ASP A 27 -3.58 -0.57 10.18
C ASP A 27 -3.33 -1.57 9.03
N ILE A 28 -3.23 -1.07 7.79
CA ILE A 28 -2.92 -1.90 6.62
C ILE A 28 -1.52 -2.50 6.74
N ILE A 29 -0.50 -1.69 7.07
CA ILE A 29 0.88 -2.16 7.20
C ILE A 29 1.03 -3.18 8.34
N GLU A 30 0.38 -2.95 9.47
CA GLU A 30 0.38 -3.87 10.61
C GLU A 30 -0.28 -5.20 10.24
N GLU A 31 -1.48 -5.17 9.63
CA GLU A 31 -2.19 -6.40 9.22
C GLU A 31 -1.39 -7.15 8.14
N PHE A 32 -0.69 -6.46 7.24
CA PHE A 32 0.23 -7.07 6.28
C PHE A 32 1.47 -7.69 6.93
N ALA A 33 2.10 -7.02 7.90
CA ALA A 33 3.28 -7.56 8.59
C ALA A 33 2.94 -8.85 9.35
N ILE A 34 1.76 -8.89 9.99
CA ILE A 34 1.20 -10.08 10.64
C ILE A 34 0.94 -11.19 9.62
N LEU A 35 0.31 -10.86 8.48
CA LEU A 35 -0.02 -11.83 7.43
C LEU A 35 1.19 -12.23 6.57
N GLY A 36 2.27 -11.46 6.55
CA GLY A 36 3.50 -11.71 5.81
C GLY A 36 4.54 -12.50 6.61
N GLY A 37 4.25 -12.83 7.87
CA GLY A 37 5.09 -13.72 8.68
C GLY A 37 6.36 -13.07 9.20
N ALA A 38 6.36 -11.77 9.51
CA ALA A 38 7.50 -11.00 10.02
C ALA A 38 8.08 -11.47 11.38
N ASN A 39 7.74 -12.69 11.84
CA ASN A 39 8.43 -13.38 12.93
C ASN A 39 9.07 -14.74 12.55
N ASN A 40 8.83 -15.33 11.36
CA ASN A 40 9.64 -16.41 10.74
C ASN A 40 8.96 -16.96 9.45
N VAL A 41 9.61 -16.82 8.30
CA VAL A 41 9.13 -17.29 6.98
C VAL A 41 9.08 -18.82 6.86
N GLY A 42 9.82 -19.56 7.70
CA GLY A 42 9.80 -21.04 7.74
C GLY A 42 8.49 -21.63 8.26
N ASP A 43 7.73 -20.89 9.07
CA ASP A 43 6.44 -21.35 9.60
C ASP A 43 5.29 -21.14 8.61
N PHE A 44 5.44 -20.21 7.66
CA PHE A 44 4.37 -19.75 6.78
C PHE A 44 3.77 -20.84 5.89
N LEU A 45 4.52 -21.89 5.57
CA LEU A 45 4.08 -22.95 4.65
C LEU A 45 3.74 -24.28 5.36
N GLY A 46 4.29 -24.51 6.56
CA GLY A 46 4.11 -25.76 7.31
C GLY A 46 2.77 -25.86 8.04
N PHE A 47 2.29 -24.76 8.64
CA PHE A 47 1.10 -24.77 9.50
C PHE A 47 -0.22 -24.52 8.75
N LEU A 48 -0.18 -23.87 7.57
CA LEU A 48 -1.37 -23.58 6.77
C LEU A 48 -2.17 -24.83 6.42
N ARG A 49 -1.52 -26.00 6.36
CA ARG A 49 -2.15 -27.29 6.07
C ARG A 49 -3.12 -27.79 7.14
N TRP A 50 -3.07 -27.25 8.36
CA TRP A 50 -3.83 -27.75 9.52
C TRP A 50 -4.80 -26.75 10.13
N PHE A 51 -4.77 -25.47 9.75
CA PHE A 51 -5.65 -24.43 10.33
C PHE A 51 -6.52 -23.77 9.25
N ASP A 52 -7.78 -23.52 9.62
CA ASP A 52 -8.89 -22.99 8.83
C ASP A 52 -8.49 -22.03 7.69
N TYR A 53 -8.24 -22.61 6.51
CA TYR A 53 -7.87 -21.91 5.27
C TYR A 53 -8.86 -20.80 4.90
N ASP A 54 -10.15 -21.01 5.20
CA ASP A 54 -11.22 -20.08 4.88
C ASP A 54 -11.11 -18.79 5.71
N GLY A 55 -10.71 -18.90 6.99
CA GLY A 55 -10.49 -17.74 7.86
C GLY A 55 -9.34 -16.85 7.38
N LEU A 56 -8.23 -17.44 6.96
CA LEU A 56 -7.08 -16.70 6.42
C LEU A 56 -7.41 -16.08 5.06
N GLU A 57 -8.03 -16.84 4.15
CA GLU A 57 -8.42 -16.35 2.83
C GLU A 57 -9.39 -15.16 2.94
N LYS A 58 -10.38 -15.23 3.84
CA LYS A 58 -11.30 -14.12 4.13
C LYS A 58 -10.57 -12.88 4.64
N ARG A 59 -9.58 -13.05 5.52
CA ARG A 59 -8.76 -11.93 6.03
C ARG A 59 -7.89 -11.32 4.92
N LEU A 60 -7.24 -12.14 4.10
CA LEU A 60 -6.45 -11.71 2.95
C LEU A 60 -7.30 -10.96 1.92
N LYS A 61 -8.50 -11.45 1.59
CA LYS A 61 -9.45 -10.74 0.72
C LYS A 61 -9.87 -9.40 1.30
N ARG A 62 -10.12 -9.34 2.61
CA ARG A 62 -10.53 -8.12 3.29
C ARG A 62 -9.42 -7.07 3.29
N ILE A 63 -8.19 -7.44 3.68
CA ILE A 63 -7.05 -6.51 3.66
C ILE A 63 -6.74 -6.06 2.24
N SER A 64 -6.74 -6.98 1.26
CA SER A 64 -6.50 -6.65 -0.15
C SER A 64 -7.48 -5.60 -0.67
N LYS A 65 -8.78 -5.72 -0.36
CA LYS A 65 -9.78 -4.71 -0.73
C LYS A 65 -9.53 -3.35 -0.06
N ARG A 66 -9.21 -3.34 1.24
CA ARG A 66 -8.91 -2.10 1.98
C ARG A 66 -7.69 -1.40 1.39
N THR A 67 -6.63 -2.15 1.09
CA THR A 67 -5.42 -1.65 0.46
C THR A 67 -5.67 -1.13 -0.94
N ASP A 68 -6.42 -1.85 -1.77
CA ASP A 68 -6.76 -1.40 -3.13
C ASP A 68 -7.52 -0.08 -3.10
N SER A 69 -8.51 0.05 -2.22
CA SER A 69 -9.30 1.29 -2.07
C SER A 69 -8.44 2.45 -1.55
N PHE A 70 -7.59 2.20 -0.55
CA PHE A 70 -6.66 3.20 -0.02
C PHE A 70 -5.71 3.72 -1.12
N LEU A 71 -5.06 2.80 -1.85
CA LEU A 71 -4.12 3.18 -2.90
C LEU A 71 -4.80 3.86 -4.09
N GLN A 72 -6.04 3.46 -4.43
CA GLN A 72 -6.81 4.16 -5.44
C GLN A 72 -7.09 5.60 -5.03
N GLY A 73 -7.50 5.83 -3.78
CA GLY A 73 -7.70 7.18 -3.24
C GLY A 73 -6.45 8.04 -3.39
N LEU A 74 -5.28 7.52 -3.02
CA LEU A 74 -4.01 8.23 -3.22
C LEU A 74 -3.71 8.54 -4.69
N ILE A 75 -3.91 7.57 -5.59
CA ILE A 75 -3.71 7.78 -7.02
C ILE A 75 -4.64 8.88 -7.55
N ASP A 76 -5.90 8.88 -7.14
CA ASP A 76 -6.89 9.84 -7.60
C ASP A 76 -6.63 11.24 -7.03
N GLU A 77 -6.15 11.36 -5.79
CA GLU A 77 -5.65 12.62 -5.22
C GLU A 77 -4.51 13.22 -6.06
N HIS A 78 -3.53 12.41 -6.43
CA HIS A 78 -2.43 12.84 -7.29
C HIS A 78 -2.87 13.21 -8.72
N ARG A 79 -3.96 12.60 -9.23
CA ARG A 79 -4.55 12.98 -10.52
C ARG A 79 -5.27 14.32 -10.49
N LEU A 80 -5.96 14.61 -9.39
CA LEU A 80 -6.76 15.83 -9.19
C LEU A 80 -5.91 17.02 -8.71
N GLY A 81 -4.82 16.75 -8.00
CA GLY A 81 -3.88 17.76 -7.52
C GLY A 81 -3.08 18.44 -8.63
N LYS A 82 -2.41 19.54 -8.29
CA LYS A 82 -1.37 20.10 -9.18
C LYS A 82 -0.25 19.07 -9.27
N ARG A 83 -0.05 18.49 -10.46
CA ARG A 83 1.07 17.57 -10.74
C ARG A 83 2.38 18.24 -10.34
N ASN A 84 2.93 17.79 -9.22
CA ASN A 84 4.24 18.18 -8.76
C ASN A 84 5.09 16.91 -8.88
N THR A 85 6.10 16.88 -9.75
CA THR A 85 6.87 15.65 -10.04
C THR A 85 7.87 15.31 -8.93
N ASN A 86 7.47 15.47 -7.68
CA ASN A 86 8.35 15.33 -6.52
C ASN A 86 8.06 14.04 -5.74
N THR A 87 7.06 13.27 -6.17
CA THR A 87 6.72 11.97 -5.58
C THR A 87 6.81 10.86 -6.62
N MET A 88 7.03 9.63 -6.14
CA MET A 88 7.02 8.45 -7.00
C MET A 88 5.67 8.29 -7.73
N ILE A 89 4.54 8.55 -7.06
CA ILE A 89 3.21 8.44 -7.67
C ILE A 89 3.08 9.41 -8.84
N ASP A 90 3.52 10.66 -8.69
CA ASP A 90 3.49 11.66 -9.77
C ASP A 90 4.35 11.24 -10.97
N HIS A 91 5.51 10.61 -10.73
CA HIS A 91 6.34 10.05 -11.79
C HIS A 91 5.66 8.87 -12.51
N LEU A 92 5.07 7.93 -11.77
CA LEU A 92 4.38 6.79 -12.35
C LEU A 92 3.13 7.22 -13.14
N LEU A 93 2.39 8.21 -12.67
CA LEU A 93 1.26 8.79 -13.42
C LEU A 93 1.70 9.57 -14.66
N THR A 94 2.91 10.13 -14.66
CA THR A 94 3.52 10.70 -15.87
C THR A 94 3.85 9.60 -16.88
N GLN A 95 4.39 8.45 -16.42
CA GLN A 95 4.64 7.29 -17.28
C GLN A 95 3.35 6.65 -17.81
N GLN A 96 2.28 6.64 -17.02
CA GLN A 96 0.95 6.18 -17.45
C GLN A 96 0.42 6.94 -18.67
N GLN A 97 0.76 8.22 -18.82
CA GLN A 97 0.32 9.00 -19.99
C GLN A 97 1.02 8.59 -21.29
N SER A 98 2.29 8.18 -21.22
CA SER A 98 3.06 7.76 -22.39
C SER A 98 2.94 6.27 -22.69
N GLN A 99 2.73 5.45 -21.65
CA GLN A 99 2.71 3.99 -21.73
C GLN A 99 1.56 3.41 -20.88
N PRO A 100 0.28 3.72 -21.23
CA PRO A 100 -0.87 3.35 -20.41
C PRO A 100 -1.06 1.84 -20.24
N GLU A 101 -0.61 1.05 -21.22
CA GLU A 101 -0.66 -0.41 -21.21
C GLU A 101 0.32 -1.01 -20.19
N TYR A 102 1.46 -0.34 -19.95
CA TYR A 102 2.50 -0.80 -19.02
C TYR A 102 2.33 -0.25 -17.61
N TYR A 103 1.68 0.91 -17.45
CA TYR A 103 1.48 1.57 -16.16
C TYR A 103 0.00 1.67 -15.83
N THR A 104 -0.67 0.52 -15.82
CA THR A 104 -2.05 0.42 -15.32
C THR A 104 -2.12 0.74 -13.83
N ASP A 105 -3.30 1.13 -13.33
CA ASP A 105 -3.48 1.41 -11.89
C ASP A 105 -3.06 0.23 -11.02
N GLN A 106 -3.27 -1.00 -11.48
CA GLN A 106 -2.85 -2.21 -10.76
C GLN A 106 -1.31 -2.33 -10.68
N ILE A 107 -0.60 -2.01 -11.76
CA ILE A 107 0.88 -2.01 -11.77
C ILE A 107 1.41 -0.90 -10.87
N ILE A 108 0.84 0.31 -10.95
CA ILE A 108 1.23 1.45 -10.11
C ILE A 108 1.02 1.11 -8.62
N LYS A 109 -0.14 0.56 -8.26
CA LYS A 109 -0.43 0.08 -6.90
C LYS A 109 0.59 -0.95 -6.44
N GLY A 110 0.91 -1.93 -7.28
CA GLY A 110 1.93 -2.95 -6.98
C GLY A 110 3.31 -2.34 -6.71
N LEU A 111 3.74 -1.39 -7.54
CA LEU A 111 5.01 -0.67 -7.35
C LEU A 111 5.02 0.14 -6.05
N ILE A 112 3.93 0.84 -5.72
CA ILE A 112 3.79 1.57 -4.45
C ILE A 112 3.96 0.63 -3.26
N VAL A 113 3.30 -0.53 -3.29
CA VAL A 113 3.39 -1.54 -2.22
C VAL A 113 4.84 -2.01 -2.06
N VAL A 114 5.47 -2.50 -3.12
CA VAL A 114 6.86 -3.01 -3.08
C VAL A 114 7.83 -1.95 -2.55
N SER A 115 7.69 -0.70 -2.98
CA SER A 115 8.56 0.39 -2.55
C SER A 115 8.42 0.75 -1.07
N ASN A 116 7.35 0.36 -0.39
CA ASN A 116 7.15 0.64 1.04
C ASN A 116 7.47 -0.53 1.95
N PHE A 117 7.41 -1.77 1.46
CA PHE A 117 7.86 -2.95 2.21
C PHE A 117 9.39 -3.07 2.30
N ASN A 118 10.16 -2.47 1.39
CA ASN A 118 11.63 -2.53 1.43
C ASN A 118 12.29 -1.63 2.51
N TYR A 119 11.51 -0.82 3.22
CA TYR A 119 12.00 0.13 4.24
C TYR A 119 11.44 -0.15 5.65
N ILE A 120 10.84 -1.32 5.85
CA ILE A 120 10.39 -1.85 7.14
C ILE A 120 11.22 -3.11 7.41
#